data_AF-A0A7W0R7H1-F1
#
_entry.id   AF-A0A7W0R7H1-F1
#
_cell.length_a   1.000
_cell.length_b   1.000
_cell.length_c   1.000
_cell.angle_alpha   90.00
_cell.angle_beta   90.00
_cell.angle_gamma   90.00
#
_symmetry.space_group_name_H-M   'P 1'
#
loop_
_entity.id
_entity.type
_entity.pdbx_description
1 polymer ?
#
loop_
_entity_poly.entity_id
_entity_poly.type
_entity_poly.pdbx_seq_one_letter_code
_entity_poly.pdbx_strand_id
1 'polypeptide(L)'
;MTLITCATVRRRLQAFHDEELPIGEAIDTQGHISTCPPCARDHRDIQSLANALRLAVPPGPADDWAGVQSSVISRMRAEDNESWAARTRRFVDEVHLVWIGLAAATATVICAGTVLSMLHFASAERDDSLAAVIAAMGAPAGSDLNPALLDGRNMNGGPIRPQAPSVPQDGAVYLTLQRSGMSDDVVLSLLANVTREGRVSELRMLSNDVEGRDVRDLVHALSGGHLTPALFDGAPVAINLVWLVAHTTVKPKT
;
A
#
# COMPACT_ATOMS: atom_id res chain seq x y z
N MET A 1 49.19 23.73 5.36
CA MET A 1 50.44 23.12 5.87
C MET A 1 51.39 24.25 6.24
N THR A 2 51.44 24.60 7.52
CA THR A 2 52.40 25.57 8.05
C THR A 2 53.77 24.92 8.05
N LEU A 3 54.74 25.50 7.34
CA LEU A 3 56.11 24.99 7.32
C LEU A 3 56.76 25.22 8.68
N ILE A 4 56.80 24.17 9.50
CA ILE A 4 57.47 24.20 10.81
C ILE A 4 58.98 24.05 10.60
N THR A 5 59.77 24.88 11.27
CA THR A 5 61.24 24.85 11.16
C THR A 5 61.85 23.90 12.20
N CYS A 6 63.04 23.37 11.92
CA CYS A 6 63.76 22.51 12.88
C CYS A 6 64.00 23.21 14.23
N ALA A 7 64.21 24.52 14.24
CA ALA A 7 64.40 25.30 15.45
C ALA A 7 63.13 25.37 16.32
N THR A 8 61.95 25.40 15.69
CA THR A 8 60.67 25.33 16.40
C THR A 8 60.45 23.92 16.97
N VAL A 9 60.69 22.87 16.17
CA VAL A 9 60.54 21.47 16.62
C VAL A 9 61.49 21.15 17.76
N ARG A 10 62.75 21.57 17.69
CA ARG A 10 63.73 21.34 18.76
C ARG A 10 63.32 22.00 20.08
N ARG A 11 62.71 23.18 20.05
CA ARG A 11 62.16 23.85 21.25
C ARG A 11 60.95 23.14 21.83
N ARG A 12 60.19 22.43 20.99
CA ARG A 12 58.97 21.70 21.38
C ARG A 12 59.23 20.24 21.75
N LEU A 13 60.44 19.74 21.53
CA LEU A 13 60.74 18.31 21.61
C LEU A 13 60.56 17.72 23.02
N GLN A 14 60.85 18.48 24.06
CA GLN A 14 60.60 18.08 25.46
C GLN A 14 59.10 18.00 25.75
N ALA A 15 58.35 19.09 25.48
CA ALA A 15 56.89 19.10 25.64
C ALA A 15 56.19 18.02 24.77
N PHE A 16 56.76 17.68 23.61
CA PHE A 16 56.28 16.57 22.79
C PHE A 16 56.53 15.21 23.47
N HIS A 17 57.72 15.02 24.08
CA HIS A 17 58.04 13.80 24.80
C HIS A 17 57.16 13.56 26.03
N ASP A 18 56.84 14.65 26.74
CA ASP A 18 56.00 14.63 27.94
C ASP A 18 54.49 14.69 27.64
N GLU A 19 54.11 14.64 26.35
CA GLU A 19 52.72 14.72 25.87
C GLU A 19 51.98 16.02 26.26
N GLU A 20 52.72 17.11 26.51
CA GLU A 20 52.17 18.40 26.95
C GLU A 20 51.79 19.34 25.78
N LEU A 21 52.03 18.94 24.52
CA LEU A 21 51.67 19.76 23.36
C LEU A 21 50.18 19.65 23.01
N PRO A 22 49.52 20.76 22.62
CA PRO A 22 48.21 20.70 22.00
C PRO A 22 48.20 19.77 20.78
N ILE A 23 47.11 19.03 20.57
CA ILE A 23 47.01 17.96 19.56
C ILE A 23 47.48 18.41 18.17
N GLY A 24 47.10 19.61 17.72
CA GLY A 24 47.55 20.15 16.43
C GLY A 24 49.07 20.31 16.33
N GLU A 25 49.70 20.82 17.39
CA GLU A 25 51.15 21.01 17.44
C GLU A 25 51.89 19.68 17.57
N ALA A 26 51.31 18.70 18.27
CA ALA A 26 51.85 17.35 18.38
C ALA A 26 51.86 16.65 17.01
N ILE A 27 50.79 16.77 16.21
CA ILE A 27 50.70 16.22 14.85
C ILE A 27 51.76 16.86 13.94
N ASP A 28 51.87 18.19 13.95
CA ASP A 28 52.85 18.92 13.14
C ASP A 28 54.30 18.54 13.53
N THR A 29 54.56 18.41 14.84
CA THR A 29 55.87 18.02 15.38
C THR A 29 56.21 16.59 14.99
N GLN A 30 55.28 15.65 15.13
CA GLN A 30 55.45 14.25 14.71
C GLN A 30 55.67 14.13 13.19
N GLY A 31 54.91 14.88 12.39
CA GLY A 31 55.10 14.96 10.95
C GLY A 31 56.51 15.43 10.57
N HIS A 32 57.03 16.44 11.25
CA HIS A 32 58.41 16.89 11.02
C HIS A 32 59.46 15.88 11.50
N ILE A 33 59.30 15.27 12.69
CA ILE A 33 60.22 14.27 13.22
C ILE A 33 60.34 13.07 12.26
N SER A 34 59.22 12.61 11.70
CA SER A 34 59.21 11.48 10.75
C SER A 34 59.92 11.77 9.42
N THR A 35 60.03 13.05 9.03
CA THR A 35 60.60 13.46 7.73
C THR A 35 62.00 14.07 7.85
N CYS A 36 62.41 14.50 9.04
CA CYS A 36 63.65 15.23 9.29
C CYS A 36 64.64 14.41 10.15
N PRO A 37 65.68 13.80 9.55
CA PRO A 37 66.68 12.97 10.25
C PRO A 37 67.40 13.61 11.46
N PRO A 38 67.75 14.92 11.48
CA PRO A 38 68.35 15.52 12.67
C PRO A 38 67.37 15.58 13.85
N CYS A 39 66.12 16.01 13.64
CA CYS A 39 65.12 16.04 14.72
C CYS A 39 64.77 14.64 15.23
N ALA A 40 64.76 13.63 14.36
CA ALA A 40 64.58 12.22 14.75
C ALA A 40 65.74 11.66 15.60
N ARG A 41 66.95 12.20 15.46
CA ARG A 41 68.08 11.84 16.33
C ARG A 41 67.91 12.50 17.70
N ASP A 42 67.67 13.81 17.73
CA ASP A 42 67.46 14.55 18.98
C ASP A 42 66.33 13.90 19.83
N HIS A 43 65.25 13.43 19.19
CA HIS A 43 64.14 12.76 19.88
C HIS A 43 64.54 11.40 20.46
N ARG A 44 65.32 10.61 19.72
CA ARG A 44 65.84 9.33 20.20
C ARG A 44 66.80 9.52 21.37
N ASP A 45 67.62 10.56 21.36
CA ASP A 45 68.54 10.86 22.46
C ASP A 45 67.77 11.16 23.76
N ILE A 46 66.67 11.92 23.67
CA ILE A 46 65.76 12.16 24.80
C ILE A 46 65.15 10.83 25.29
N GLN A 47 64.64 9.98 24.39
CA GLN A 47 64.08 8.69 24.77
C GLN A 47 65.10 7.76 25.42
N SER A 48 66.34 7.73 24.90
CA SER A 48 67.43 6.96 25.47
C SER A 48 67.81 7.44 26.88
N LEU A 49 67.87 8.76 27.10
CA LEU A 49 68.09 9.34 28.42
C LEU A 49 66.95 9.00 29.39
N ALA A 50 65.69 9.14 28.95
CA ALA A 50 64.52 8.79 29.77
C ALA A 50 64.53 7.30 30.16
N ASN A 51 64.88 6.41 29.23
CA ASN A 51 65.01 4.98 29.51
C ASN A 51 66.16 4.69 30.48
N ALA A 52 67.31 5.35 30.33
CA ALA A 52 68.43 5.21 31.27
C ALA A 52 68.04 5.69 32.68
N LEU A 53 67.33 6.80 32.79
CA LEU A 53 66.81 7.30 34.07
C LEU A 53 65.81 6.32 34.69
N ARG A 54 64.86 5.78 33.91
CA ARG A 54 63.91 4.77 34.39
C ARG A 54 64.58 3.50 34.91
N LEU A 55 65.69 3.09 34.29
CA LEU A 55 66.49 1.94 34.75
C LEU A 55 67.34 2.27 35.99
N ALA A 56 67.74 3.53 36.15
CA ALA A 56 68.53 3.98 37.30
C ALA A 56 67.67 4.27 38.55
N VAL A 57 66.37 4.53 38.38
CA VAL A 57 65.43 4.70 39.49
C VAL A 57 65.31 3.37 40.23
N PRO A 58 65.63 3.31 41.54
CA PRO A 58 65.47 2.08 42.30
C PRO A 58 64.01 1.64 42.29
N PRO A 59 63.71 0.33 42.21
CA PRO A 59 62.35 -0.15 42.29
C PRO A 59 61.70 0.39 43.57
N GLY A 60 60.50 0.97 43.42
CA GLY A 60 59.73 1.46 44.56
C GLY A 60 59.45 0.33 45.55
N PRO A 61 59.18 0.64 46.84
CA PRO A 61 58.92 -0.36 47.87
C PRO A 61 57.76 -1.27 47.44
N ALA A 62 58.00 -2.58 47.38
CA ALA A 62 57.07 -3.56 46.84
C ALA A 62 55.76 -3.68 47.65
N ASP A 63 55.80 -3.31 48.94
CA ASP A 63 54.73 -3.61 49.90
C ASP A 63 53.60 -2.56 49.95
N ASP A 64 53.74 -1.39 49.32
CA ASP A 64 52.77 -0.29 49.43
C ASP A 64 51.85 -0.10 48.21
N TRP A 65 52.04 -0.91 47.15
CA TRP A 65 51.28 -0.78 45.88
C TRP A 65 50.15 -1.80 45.70
N ALA A 66 50.01 -2.79 46.59
CA ALA A 66 49.05 -3.88 46.46
C ALA A 66 47.58 -3.40 46.43
N GLY A 67 47.27 -2.28 47.08
CA GLY A 67 45.95 -1.65 47.04
C GLY A 67 45.74 -0.67 45.88
N VAL A 68 46.81 -0.03 45.40
CA VAL A 68 46.72 1.08 44.44
C VAL A 68 46.48 0.55 43.02
N GLN A 69 47.17 -0.52 42.60
CA GLN A 69 46.95 -1.08 41.27
C GLN A 69 45.53 -1.66 41.10
N SER A 70 45.03 -2.38 42.08
CA SER A 70 43.68 -2.95 42.04
C SER A 70 42.59 -1.87 42.10
N SER A 71 42.82 -0.81 42.87
CA SER A 71 41.93 0.36 42.93
C SER A 71 41.90 1.15 41.62
N VAL A 72 43.07 1.43 41.02
CA VAL A 72 43.14 2.16 39.75
C VAL A 72 42.58 1.32 38.60
N ILE A 73 42.87 0.01 38.55
CA ILE A 73 42.31 -0.87 37.51
C ILE A 73 40.79 -1.01 37.68
N SER A 74 40.28 -1.12 38.92
CA SER A 74 38.84 -1.20 39.15
C SER A 74 38.13 0.10 38.80
N ARG A 75 38.72 1.25 39.14
CA ARG A 75 38.19 2.57 38.78
C ARG A 75 38.26 2.83 37.28
N MET A 76 39.35 2.48 36.61
CA MET A 76 39.50 2.64 35.17
C MET A 76 38.51 1.74 34.42
N ARG A 77 38.26 0.50 34.89
CA ARG A 77 37.19 -0.35 34.34
C ARG A 77 35.80 0.16 34.65
N ALA A 78 35.58 0.78 35.79
CA ALA A 78 34.29 1.39 36.13
C ALA A 78 34.01 2.60 35.23
N GLU A 79 35.00 3.48 35.05
CA GLU A 79 34.91 4.65 34.16
C GLU A 79 34.77 4.24 32.69
N ASP A 80 35.45 3.18 32.23
CA ASP A 80 35.30 2.68 30.86
C ASP A 80 33.89 2.09 30.61
N ASN A 81 33.31 1.43 31.62
CA ASN A 81 31.93 0.91 31.56
C ASN A 81 30.85 2.01 31.69
N GLU A 82 31.16 3.12 32.35
CA GLU A 82 30.28 4.30 32.43
C GLU A 82 30.51 5.29 31.29
N SER A 83 31.60 5.13 30.54
CA SER A 83 31.96 6.05 29.46
C SER A 83 30.85 6.10 28.41
N TRP A 84 30.50 7.32 28.02
CA TRP A 84 29.46 7.59 27.03
C TRP A 84 29.77 6.92 25.67
N ALA A 85 31.05 6.65 25.39
CA ALA A 85 31.51 5.88 24.23
C ALA A 85 31.06 4.41 24.27
N ALA A 86 31.11 3.74 25.43
CA ALA A 86 30.61 2.37 25.58
C ALA A 86 29.08 2.31 25.43
N ARG A 87 28.37 3.34 25.90
CA ARG A 87 26.90 3.44 25.78
C ARG A 87 26.48 3.68 24.33
N THR A 88 27.18 4.55 23.59
CA THR A 88 26.92 4.79 22.16
C THR A 88 27.22 3.58 21.29
N ARG A 89 28.28 2.81 21.59
CA ARG A 89 28.60 1.59 20.83
C ARG A 89 27.51 0.51 20.94
N ARG A 90 26.87 0.36 22.10
CA ARG A 90 25.73 -0.57 22.27
C ARG A 90 24.49 -0.13 21.48
N PHE A 91 24.21 1.17 21.41
CA PHE A 91 23.14 1.68 20.55
C PHE A 91 23.42 1.46 19.05
N VAL A 92 24.69 1.49 18.64
CA VAL A 92 25.08 1.21 17.25
C VAL A 92 24.99 -0.28 16.92
N ASP A 93 25.34 -1.17 17.84
CA ASP A 93 25.10 -2.61 17.65
C ASP A 93 23.58 -2.93 17.58
N GLU A 94 22.74 -2.16 18.28
CA GLU A 94 21.28 -2.24 18.14
C GLU A 94 20.73 -1.70 16.81
N VAL A 95 21.50 -0.96 16.00
CA VAL A 95 21.03 -0.46 14.69
C VAL A 95 20.67 -1.60 13.75
N HIS A 96 21.37 -2.74 13.82
CA HIS A 96 21.00 -3.91 13.02
C HIS A 96 19.64 -4.49 13.42
N LEU A 97 19.33 -4.50 14.72
CA LEU A 97 18.02 -4.88 15.24
C LEU A 97 16.93 -3.89 14.81
N VAL A 98 17.25 -2.59 14.77
CA VAL A 98 16.33 -1.56 14.27
C VAL A 98 16.00 -1.79 12.79
N TRP A 99 16.98 -2.12 11.95
CA TRP A 99 16.74 -2.40 10.53
C TRP A 99 15.91 -3.67 10.30
N ILE A 100 16.15 -4.74 11.06
CA ILE A 100 15.34 -5.96 11.00
C ILE A 100 13.90 -5.68 11.46
N GLY A 101 13.74 -4.93 12.55
CA GLY A 101 12.43 -4.51 13.06
C GLY A 101 11.66 -3.64 12.06
N LEU A 102 12.33 -2.68 11.43
CA LEU A 102 11.75 -1.82 10.39
C LEU A 102 11.31 -2.65 9.17
N ALA A 103 12.15 -3.58 8.71
CA ALA A 103 11.82 -4.46 7.60
C ALA A 103 10.59 -5.33 7.91
N ALA A 104 10.53 -5.92 9.11
CA ALA A 104 9.37 -6.70 9.53
C ALA A 104 8.08 -5.86 9.61
N ALA A 105 8.16 -4.65 10.17
CA ALA A 105 7.01 -3.74 10.26
C ALA A 105 6.53 -3.26 8.88
N THR A 106 7.43 -2.97 7.95
CA THR A 106 7.04 -2.62 6.58
C THR A 106 6.37 -3.78 5.85
N ALA A 107 6.87 -5.01 6.02
CA ALA A 107 6.26 -6.20 5.42
C ALA A 107 4.84 -6.46 5.95
N THR A 108 4.60 -6.29 7.26
CA THR A 108 3.25 -6.47 7.83
C THR A 108 2.27 -5.42 7.34
N VAL A 109 2.68 -4.16 7.20
CA VAL A 109 1.85 -3.09 6.64
C VAL A 109 1.47 -3.38 5.18
N ILE A 110 2.43 -3.82 4.36
CA ILE A 110 2.16 -4.19 2.96
C ILE A 110 1.18 -5.36 2.90
N CYS A 111 1.40 -6.41 3.70
CA CYS A 111 0.53 -7.58 3.72
C CYS A 111 -0.91 -7.20 4.15
N ALA A 112 -1.06 -6.43 5.23
CA ALA A 112 -2.37 -5.94 5.67
C ALA A 112 -3.06 -5.08 4.60
N GLY A 113 -2.30 -4.19 3.93
CA GLY A 113 -2.79 -3.38 2.82
C GLY A 113 -3.30 -4.21 1.66
N THR A 114 -2.59 -5.29 1.28
CA THR A 114 -3.04 -6.18 0.19
C THR A 114 -4.33 -6.93 0.54
N VAL A 115 -4.46 -7.44 1.77
CA VAL A 115 -5.69 -8.11 2.23
C VAL A 115 -6.86 -7.13 2.27
N LEU A 116 -6.65 -5.92 2.80
CA LEU A 116 -7.69 -4.90 2.85
C LEU A 116 -8.11 -4.45 1.44
N SER A 117 -7.15 -4.33 0.52
CA SER A 117 -7.43 -4.04 -0.88
C SER A 117 -8.26 -5.14 -1.53
N MET A 118 -7.92 -6.42 -1.32
CA MET A 118 -8.72 -7.54 -1.83
C MET A 118 -10.14 -7.52 -1.28
N LEU A 119 -10.32 -7.25 0.02
CA LEU A 119 -11.63 -7.15 0.64
C LEU A 119 -12.44 -5.97 0.08
N HIS A 120 -11.80 -4.82 -0.12
CA HIS A 120 -12.46 -3.65 -0.68
C HIS A 120 -12.96 -3.91 -2.10
N PHE A 121 -12.12 -4.48 -2.97
CA PHE A 121 -12.50 -4.81 -4.34
C PHE A 121 -13.45 -6.01 -4.44
N ALA A 122 -13.39 -6.96 -3.50
CA ALA A 122 -14.34 -8.07 -3.44
C ALA A 122 -15.72 -7.65 -2.91
N SER A 123 -15.80 -6.55 -2.15
CA SER A 123 -17.05 -6.02 -1.58
C SER A 123 -17.89 -5.18 -2.52
N ALA A 124 -17.42 -4.92 -3.74
CA ALA A 124 -18.25 -4.31 -4.78
C ALA A 124 -19.32 -5.34 -5.21
N GLU A 125 -20.48 -5.25 -4.57
CA GLU A 125 -21.81 -5.73 -4.98
C GLU A 125 -21.80 -6.71 -6.15
N ARG A 126 -21.50 -7.97 -5.87
CA ARG A 126 -21.98 -9.05 -6.72
C ARG A 126 -23.43 -9.30 -6.36
N ASP A 127 -24.33 -9.07 -7.31
CA ASP A 127 -25.75 -9.40 -7.22
C ASP A 127 -25.99 -10.90 -6.90
N ASP A 128 -24.98 -11.74 -7.15
CA ASP A 128 -24.97 -13.17 -6.81
C ASP A 128 -24.48 -13.48 -5.37
N SER A 129 -24.23 -12.47 -4.53
CA SER A 129 -23.77 -12.70 -3.16
C SER A 129 -24.89 -13.23 -2.26
N LEU A 130 -24.55 -14.08 -1.29
CA LEU A 130 -25.52 -14.61 -0.33
C LEU A 130 -26.22 -13.49 0.46
N ALA A 131 -25.54 -12.36 0.69
CA ALA A 131 -26.14 -11.17 1.29
C ALA A 131 -27.23 -10.56 0.39
N ALA A 132 -27.00 -10.47 -0.92
CA ALA A 132 -28.01 -10.03 -1.89
C ALA A 132 -29.22 -10.99 -1.92
N VAL A 133 -28.98 -12.31 -1.84
CA VAL A 133 -30.06 -13.32 -1.75
C VAL A 133 -30.88 -13.15 -0.47
N ILE A 134 -30.23 -12.93 0.69
CA ILE A 134 -30.95 -12.66 1.95
C ILE A 134 -31.74 -11.36 1.86
N ALA A 135 -31.14 -10.30 1.30
CA ALA A 135 -31.82 -9.02 1.12
C ALA A 135 -33.05 -9.16 0.19
N ALA A 136 -32.91 -9.90 -0.92
CA ALA A 136 -34.00 -10.20 -1.84
C ALA A 136 -35.13 -11.01 -1.20
N MET A 137 -34.80 -12.02 -0.38
CA MET A 137 -35.80 -12.81 0.36
C MET A 137 -36.56 -12.00 1.42
N GLY A 138 -35.89 -11.00 2.03
CA GLY A 138 -36.51 -10.10 3.00
C GLY A 138 -37.29 -8.94 2.38
N ALA A 139 -37.09 -8.66 1.09
CA ALA A 139 -37.71 -7.53 0.42
C ALA A 139 -39.18 -7.84 0.07
N PRO A 140 -40.09 -6.86 0.24
CA PRO A 140 -41.51 -7.05 -0.06
C PRO A 140 -41.71 -7.37 -1.54
N ALA A 141 -42.65 -8.27 -1.84
CA ALA A 141 -42.98 -8.65 -3.21
C ALA A 141 -43.29 -7.41 -4.06
N GLY A 142 -42.65 -7.32 -5.22
CA GLY A 142 -42.79 -6.19 -6.13
C GLY A 142 -41.87 -4.99 -5.84
N SER A 143 -40.87 -5.15 -4.97
CA SER A 143 -39.75 -4.20 -4.82
C SER A 143 -38.67 -4.49 -5.86
N ASP A 144 -37.77 -3.53 -6.08
CA ASP A 144 -36.71 -3.69 -7.10
C ASP A 144 -35.77 -4.86 -6.79
N LEU A 145 -35.67 -5.26 -5.51
CA LEU A 145 -34.91 -6.43 -5.04
C LEU A 145 -35.70 -7.76 -5.12
N ASN A 146 -37.02 -7.70 -5.26
CA ASN A 146 -37.90 -8.86 -5.34
C ASN A 146 -39.04 -8.60 -6.32
N PRO A 147 -38.76 -8.59 -7.64
CA PRO A 147 -39.74 -8.28 -8.66
C PRO A 147 -40.86 -9.32 -8.67
N ALA A 148 -42.08 -8.86 -8.88
CA ALA A 148 -43.24 -9.73 -8.83
C ALA A 148 -43.44 -10.49 -10.14
N LEU A 149 -43.96 -11.71 -10.03
CA LEU A 149 -44.43 -12.47 -11.19
C LEU A 149 -45.73 -11.87 -11.75
N LEU A 150 -45.84 -11.79 -13.07
CA LEU A 150 -47.06 -11.32 -13.76
C LEU A 150 -48.32 -12.16 -13.46
N ASP A 151 -48.16 -13.39 -12.99
CA ASP A 151 -49.29 -14.26 -12.59
C ASP A 151 -49.97 -13.79 -11.28
N GLY A 152 -49.41 -12.79 -10.58
CA GLY A 152 -49.98 -12.22 -9.36
C GLY A 152 -49.98 -13.15 -8.15
N ARG A 153 -49.43 -14.37 -8.29
CA ARG A 153 -49.63 -15.48 -7.34
C ARG A 153 -48.92 -15.34 -5.98
N ASN A 154 -48.09 -14.30 -5.81
CA ASN A 154 -47.27 -14.07 -4.62
C ASN A 154 -47.44 -12.65 -4.03
N MET A 155 -48.47 -11.90 -4.42
CA MET A 155 -48.73 -10.57 -3.86
C MET A 155 -49.74 -10.63 -2.70
N ASN A 156 -49.53 -9.81 -1.68
CA ASN A 156 -50.34 -9.74 -0.44
C ASN A 156 -51.80 -9.27 -0.63
N GLY A 157 -52.31 -9.20 -1.87
CA GLY A 157 -53.62 -8.66 -2.24
C GLY A 157 -54.54 -9.61 -3.02
N GLY A 158 -54.19 -10.88 -3.18
CA GLY A 158 -54.96 -11.84 -3.98
C GLY A 158 -54.59 -11.84 -5.47
N PRO A 159 -55.30 -12.61 -6.33
CA PRO A 159 -54.92 -12.89 -7.72
C PRO A 159 -55.24 -11.74 -8.68
N ILE A 160 -54.91 -10.50 -8.31
CA ILE A 160 -55.04 -9.35 -9.20
C ILE A 160 -53.85 -9.38 -10.16
N ARG A 161 -54.11 -9.31 -11.47
CA ARG A 161 -53.02 -9.27 -12.46
C ARG A 161 -52.45 -7.85 -12.51
N PRO A 162 -51.14 -7.66 -12.31
CA PRO A 162 -50.51 -6.36 -12.48
C PRO A 162 -50.70 -5.89 -13.93
N GLN A 163 -50.91 -4.58 -14.10
CA GLN A 163 -51.00 -3.97 -15.42
C GLN A 163 -49.63 -4.05 -16.09
N ALA A 164 -49.58 -4.68 -17.27
CA ALA A 164 -48.34 -4.80 -18.03
C ALA A 164 -47.82 -3.39 -18.42
N PRO A 165 -46.51 -3.15 -18.33
CA PRO A 165 -45.93 -1.88 -18.69
C PRO A 165 -46.06 -1.69 -20.20
N SER A 166 -46.44 -0.48 -20.58
CA SER A 166 -46.53 -0.06 -21.97
C SER A 166 -45.24 0.60 -22.43
N VAL A 167 -44.86 0.36 -23.68
CA VAL A 167 -43.79 1.11 -24.33
C VAL A 167 -44.39 2.41 -24.88
N PRO A 168 -43.89 3.60 -24.48
CA PRO A 168 -44.35 4.85 -25.06
C PRO A 168 -44.09 4.86 -26.58
N GLN A 169 -45.08 5.26 -27.37
CA GLN A 169 -44.97 5.29 -28.84
C GLN A 169 -43.88 6.25 -29.33
N ASP A 170 -43.61 7.32 -28.56
CA ASP A 170 -42.54 8.29 -28.84
C ASP A 170 -41.20 7.92 -28.17
N GLY A 171 -41.10 6.73 -27.59
CA GLY A 171 -39.94 6.30 -26.81
C GLY A 171 -38.72 5.93 -27.67
N ALA A 172 -37.53 6.10 -27.09
CA ALA A 172 -36.25 5.70 -27.70
C ALA A 172 -36.23 4.24 -28.19
N VAL A 173 -37.00 3.37 -27.55
CA VAL A 173 -37.18 1.97 -27.92
C VAL A 173 -37.75 1.83 -29.33
N TYR A 174 -38.82 2.56 -29.65
CA TYR A 174 -39.47 2.48 -30.96
C TYR A 174 -38.57 3.04 -32.06
N LEU A 175 -37.91 4.17 -31.79
CA LEU A 175 -36.96 4.82 -32.71
C LEU A 175 -35.76 3.93 -33.01
N THR A 176 -35.27 3.18 -32.03
CA THR A 176 -34.13 2.26 -32.23
C THR A 176 -34.54 1.07 -33.08
N LEU A 177 -35.71 0.48 -32.82
CA LEU A 177 -36.27 -0.63 -33.61
C LEU A 177 -36.46 -0.23 -35.09
N GLN A 178 -36.91 0.99 -35.35
CA GLN A 178 -37.07 1.50 -36.70
C GLN A 178 -35.72 1.74 -37.41
N ARG A 179 -34.67 2.07 -36.65
CA ARG A 179 -33.33 2.38 -37.18
C ARG A 179 -32.45 1.15 -37.35
N SER A 180 -32.68 0.08 -36.59
CA SER A 180 -31.81 -1.10 -36.56
C SER A 180 -31.74 -1.89 -37.86
N GLY A 181 -32.54 -1.55 -38.89
CA GLY A 181 -32.34 -2.01 -40.27
C GLY A 181 -32.22 -3.53 -40.43
N MET A 182 -32.76 -4.31 -39.49
CA MET A 182 -32.65 -5.77 -39.50
C MET A 182 -33.31 -6.29 -40.77
N SER A 183 -32.50 -6.82 -41.68
CA SER A 183 -32.97 -7.16 -43.04
C SER A 183 -33.76 -8.47 -43.09
N ASP A 184 -33.78 -9.25 -42.02
CA ASP A 184 -34.39 -10.58 -41.96
C ASP A 184 -35.50 -10.67 -40.89
N ASP A 185 -36.40 -11.64 -41.07
CA ASP A 185 -37.46 -11.97 -40.11
C ASP A 185 -36.84 -12.61 -38.87
N VAL A 186 -36.44 -11.78 -37.90
CA VAL A 186 -35.78 -12.21 -36.66
C VAL A 186 -36.72 -11.99 -35.47
N VAL A 187 -36.82 -13.02 -34.63
CA VAL A 187 -37.50 -12.95 -33.33
C VAL A 187 -36.45 -12.97 -32.23
N LEU A 188 -36.33 -11.86 -31.50
CA LEU A 188 -35.44 -11.73 -30.35
C LEU A 188 -36.24 -11.84 -29.06
N SER A 189 -35.84 -12.80 -28.22
CA SER A 189 -36.37 -12.97 -26.87
C SER A 189 -35.46 -12.26 -25.87
N LEU A 190 -35.97 -11.23 -25.21
CA LEU A 190 -35.25 -10.43 -24.23
C LEU A 190 -35.90 -10.61 -22.87
N LEU A 191 -35.11 -10.97 -21.86
CA LEU A 191 -35.51 -10.93 -20.45
C LEU A 191 -35.08 -9.58 -19.87
N ALA A 192 -35.99 -8.88 -19.21
CA ALA A 192 -35.72 -7.57 -18.62
C ALA A 192 -36.44 -7.45 -17.27
N ASN A 193 -35.79 -6.83 -16.29
CA ASN A 193 -36.43 -6.44 -15.06
C ASN A 193 -36.78 -4.96 -15.18
N VAL A 194 -38.04 -4.61 -14.94
CA VAL A 194 -38.49 -3.22 -14.94
C VAL A 194 -38.68 -2.79 -13.50
N THR A 195 -37.95 -1.76 -13.07
CA THR A 195 -38.03 -1.22 -11.69
C THR A 195 -39.32 -0.43 -11.48
N ARG A 196 -39.60 -0.06 -10.23
CA ARG A 196 -40.76 0.79 -9.88
C ARG A 196 -40.72 2.16 -10.55
N GLU A 197 -39.53 2.66 -10.88
CA GLU A 197 -39.32 3.91 -11.61
C GLU A 197 -39.45 3.75 -13.13
N GLY A 198 -39.71 2.53 -13.61
CA GLY A 198 -39.79 2.24 -15.03
C GLY A 198 -38.43 2.16 -15.72
N ARG A 199 -37.34 1.98 -14.96
CA ARG A 199 -36.01 1.74 -15.54
C ARG A 199 -35.86 0.28 -15.87
N VAL A 200 -35.17 -0.01 -16.97
CA VAL A 200 -34.84 -1.38 -17.37
C VAL A 200 -33.50 -1.77 -16.75
N SER A 201 -33.49 -2.79 -15.89
CA SER A 201 -32.28 -3.41 -15.34
C SER A 201 -32.15 -4.86 -15.82
N GLU A 202 -30.91 -5.38 -15.82
CA GLU A 202 -30.59 -6.76 -16.17
C GLU A 202 -31.14 -7.28 -17.50
N LEU A 203 -31.04 -6.49 -18.58
CA LEU A 203 -31.45 -6.92 -19.91
C LEU A 203 -30.55 -8.08 -20.39
N ARG A 204 -31.11 -9.29 -20.44
CA ARG A 204 -30.43 -10.50 -20.93
C ARG A 204 -31.14 -11.04 -22.16
N MET A 205 -30.37 -11.38 -23.17
CA MET A 205 -30.90 -12.06 -24.34
C MET A 205 -31.05 -13.56 -24.04
N LEU A 206 -32.23 -14.12 -24.30
CA LEU A 206 -32.51 -15.54 -24.08
C LEU A 206 -32.19 -16.41 -25.31
N SER A 207 -32.04 -15.79 -26.49
CA SER A 207 -31.70 -16.49 -27.73
C SER A 207 -30.23 -16.26 -28.09
N ASN A 208 -29.43 -17.32 -28.15
CA ASN A 208 -27.99 -17.22 -28.45
C ASN A 208 -27.67 -17.21 -29.95
N ASP A 209 -28.66 -17.37 -30.83
CA ASP A 209 -28.43 -17.68 -32.24
C ASP A 209 -28.09 -16.45 -33.11
N VAL A 210 -28.16 -15.24 -32.55
CA VAL A 210 -27.97 -13.99 -33.29
C VAL A 210 -26.82 -13.16 -32.69
N GLU A 211 -25.58 -13.54 -33.02
CA GLU A 211 -24.41 -12.72 -32.70
C GLU A 211 -24.21 -11.63 -33.77
N GLY A 212 -24.82 -10.46 -33.55
CA GLY A 212 -24.69 -9.29 -34.42
C GLY A 212 -24.34 -8.01 -33.65
N ARG A 213 -23.61 -7.08 -34.28
CA ARG A 213 -23.39 -5.72 -33.74
C ARG A 213 -24.73 -5.00 -33.50
N ASP A 214 -25.69 -5.19 -34.40
CA ASP A 214 -27.02 -4.58 -34.35
C ASP A 214 -27.82 -4.99 -33.10
N VAL A 215 -27.61 -6.22 -32.63
CA VAL A 215 -28.24 -6.72 -31.40
C VAL A 215 -27.68 -6.00 -30.16
N ARG A 216 -26.36 -5.76 -30.11
CA ARG A 216 -25.74 -5.07 -28.98
C ARG A 216 -26.19 -3.62 -28.92
N ASP A 217 -26.29 -2.96 -30.07
CA ASP A 217 -26.78 -1.58 -30.16
C ASP A 217 -28.24 -1.48 -29.71
N LEU A 218 -29.07 -2.47 -30.09
CA LEU A 218 -30.45 -2.58 -29.65
C LEU A 218 -30.56 -2.81 -28.13
N VAL A 219 -29.79 -3.74 -27.57
CA VAL A 219 -29.74 -4.00 -26.12
C VAL A 219 -29.26 -2.75 -25.36
N HIS A 220 -28.23 -2.07 -25.88
CA HIS A 220 -27.72 -0.85 -25.26
C HIS A 220 -28.75 0.28 -25.27
N ALA A 221 -29.44 0.49 -26.39
CA ALA A 221 -30.51 1.48 -26.49
C ALA A 221 -31.71 1.15 -25.60
N LEU A 222 -32.10 -0.12 -25.51
CA LEU A 222 -33.16 -0.59 -24.61
C LEU A 222 -32.78 -0.40 -23.13
N SER A 223 -31.52 -0.60 -22.76
CA SER A 223 -31.04 -0.42 -21.38
C SER A 223 -31.10 1.04 -20.91
N GLY A 224 -31.05 2.00 -21.83
CA GLY A 224 -31.21 3.43 -21.53
C GLY A 224 -32.67 3.91 -21.58
N GLY A 225 -33.61 3.06 -21.99
CA GLY A 225 -35.02 3.41 -22.14
C GLY A 225 -35.74 3.52 -20.79
N HIS A 226 -36.65 4.49 -20.68
CA HIS A 226 -37.65 4.54 -19.62
C HIS A 226 -38.97 3.98 -20.14
N LEU A 227 -39.58 3.11 -19.35
CA LEU A 227 -40.90 2.53 -19.60
C LEU A 227 -41.90 3.06 -18.58
N THR A 228 -43.19 2.98 -18.90
CA THR A 228 -44.21 3.19 -17.88
C THR A 228 -44.11 2.02 -16.88
N PRO A 229 -43.96 2.27 -15.57
CA PRO A 229 -43.84 1.19 -14.60
C PRO A 229 -45.10 0.33 -14.58
N ALA A 230 -44.96 -0.93 -14.19
CA ALA A 230 -46.11 -1.78 -13.96
C ALA A 230 -46.89 -1.29 -12.74
N LEU A 231 -48.22 -1.29 -12.82
CA LEU A 231 -49.07 -0.85 -11.73
C LEU A 231 -49.79 -2.06 -11.12
N PHE A 232 -49.75 -2.16 -9.80
CA PHE A 232 -50.57 -3.07 -9.01
C PHE A 232 -51.32 -2.25 -7.98
N ASP A 233 -52.65 -2.31 -8.03
CA ASP A 233 -53.51 -1.54 -7.14
C ASP A 233 -53.18 -0.02 -7.13
N GLY A 234 -52.79 0.51 -8.29
CA GLY A 234 -52.39 1.91 -8.47
C GLY A 234 -50.98 2.27 -7.98
N ALA A 235 -50.26 1.35 -7.36
CA ALA A 235 -48.86 1.54 -6.95
C ALA A 235 -47.87 0.99 -7.99
N PRO A 236 -46.73 1.65 -8.23
CA PRO A 236 -45.70 1.14 -9.12
C PRO A 236 -45.00 -0.07 -8.51
N VAL A 237 -44.77 -1.09 -9.34
CA VAL A 237 -44.21 -2.37 -8.92
C VAL A 237 -43.12 -2.82 -9.88
N ALA A 238 -42.04 -3.37 -9.33
CA ALA A 238 -41.02 -4.00 -10.15
C ALA A 238 -41.50 -5.38 -10.63
N ILE A 239 -41.30 -5.68 -11.92
CA ILE A 239 -41.69 -6.96 -12.52
C ILE A 239 -40.63 -7.48 -13.50
N ASN A 240 -40.60 -8.80 -13.65
CA ASN A 240 -39.76 -9.47 -14.65
C ASN A 240 -40.58 -9.71 -15.92
N LEU A 241 -40.09 -9.24 -17.06
CA LEU A 241 -40.76 -9.34 -18.34
C LEU A 241 -39.91 -10.09 -19.34
N VAL A 242 -40.57 -10.88 -20.18
CA VAL A 242 -39.98 -11.43 -21.39
C VAL A 242 -40.60 -10.68 -22.57
N TRP A 243 -39.79 -9.93 -23.29
CA TRP A 243 -40.20 -9.29 -24.54
C TRP A 243 -39.84 -10.16 -25.73
N LEU A 244 -40.78 -10.26 -26.65
CA LEU A 244 -40.58 -10.85 -27.95
C LEU A 244 -40.58 -9.70 -28.96
N VAL A 245 -39.41 -9.39 -29.47
CA VAL A 245 -39.25 -8.40 -30.53
C VAL A 245 -39.21 -9.17 -31.84
N ALA A 246 -40.30 -9.10 -32.60
CA ALA A 246 -40.37 -9.67 -33.93
C ALA A 246 -40.23 -8.54 -34.96
N HIS A 247 -39.19 -8.62 -35.79
CA HIS A 247 -39.09 -7.81 -36.99
C HIS A 247 -39.65 -8.63 -38.16
N THR A 248 -40.65 -8.11 -38.87
CA THR A 248 -41.24 -8.80 -40.03
C THR A 248 -41.20 -7.89 -41.24
N THR A 249 -40.64 -8.37 -42.35
CA THR A 249 -40.55 -7.60 -43.59
C THR A 249 -41.67 -8.00 -44.55
N VAL A 250 -42.60 -7.07 -44.81
CA VAL A 250 -43.67 -7.32 -45.81
C VAL A 250 -43.11 -7.07 -47.20
N LYS A 251 -42.82 -8.13 -47.95
CA LYS A 251 -42.46 -8.02 -49.37
C LYS A 251 -43.73 -7.89 -50.22
N PRO A 252 -43.83 -6.89 -51.12
CA PRO A 252 -44.94 -6.82 -52.05
C PRO A 252 -44.92 -8.02 -53.00
N LYS A 253 -46.09 -8.63 -53.22
CA LYS A 253 -46.26 -9.76 -54.13
C LYS A 253 -46.02 -9.29 -55.57
N THR A 254 -44.90 -9.69 -56.17
CA THR A 254 -44.61 -9.54 -57.60
C THR A 254 -45.38 -10.56 -58.43
#